data_AF-A0A8J7YBC2-F1
#
_entry.id   AF-A0A8J7YBC2-F1
#
_cell.length_a   1.000
_cell.length_b   1.000
_cell.length_c   1.000
_cell.angle_alpha   90.00
_cell.angle_beta   90.00
_cell.angle_gamma   90.00
#
_symmetry.space_group_name_H-M   'P 1'
#
loop_
_entity.id
_entity.type
_entity.pdbx_description
1 polymer ?
#
loop_
_entity_poly.entity_id
_entity_poly.type
_entity_poly.pdbx_seq_one_letter_code
_entity_poly.pdbx_strand_id
1 'polypeptide(L)'
;MISVAVVDAETPGNVGTIARSMKNFGLSELLLVDPPELDPDGEAYGFAGQAREDILPNAREVSFDYLVENYHTVACTATTNEDDSSHVRYPAKTPRELADSLADVEADTAIVFGRERVGLTNDELERLDEICSIPASADYPVLNLGQAATIVLYELRELTVERDQHPEDIHVRADEAAVEGLHEEFATFLDSIDHPEEKRHRVRRLFRRLVGRAHPTGREAKTLRGVFRRASGRVQRAENDD
;
A
#
# COMPACT_ATOMS: atom_id res chain seq x y z
N MET A 1 -10.29 11.29 13.28
CA MET A 1 -10.00 9.83 13.30
C MET A 1 -10.62 9.21 12.05
N ILE A 2 -10.14 8.07 11.53
CA ILE A 2 -10.82 7.34 10.45
C ILE A 2 -11.38 6.02 10.99
N SER A 3 -12.69 5.83 10.81
CA SER A 3 -13.47 4.68 11.25
C SER A 3 -14.09 3.99 10.04
N VAL A 4 -14.44 2.70 10.17
CA VAL A 4 -15.09 1.94 9.10
C VAL A 4 -16.50 1.60 9.51
N ALA A 5 -17.47 1.96 8.69
CA ALA A 5 -18.87 1.62 8.88
C ALA A 5 -19.33 0.59 7.85
N VAL A 6 -20.07 -0.44 8.29
CA VAL A 6 -20.67 -1.43 7.41
C VAL A 6 -22.19 -1.43 7.63
N VAL A 7 -22.93 -1.15 6.58
CA VAL A 7 -24.39 -1.04 6.59
C VAL A 7 -25.01 -2.31 6.04
N ASP A 8 -25.74 -3.02 6.91
CA ASP A 8 -26.59 -4.17 6.59
C ASP A 8 -25.81 -5.25 5.83
N ALA A 9 -24.69 -5.70 6.41
CA ALA A 9 -23.89 -6.77 5.83
C ALA A 9 -24.68 -8.08 5.81
N GLU A 10 -24.87 -8.68 4.63
CA GLU A 10 -25.62 -9.93 4.50
C GLU A 10 -24.84 -11.11 5.11
N THR A 11 -23.51 -11.07 5.06
CA THR A 11 -22.65 -12.18 5.47
C THR A 11 -21.65 -11.80 6.57
N PRO A 12 -21.61 -12.53 7.71
CA PRO A 12 -20.60 -12.32 8.75
C PRO A 12 -19.15 -12.42 8.22
N GLY A 13 -18.90 -13.29 7.25
CA GLY A 13 -17.58 -13.46 6.65
C GLY A 13 -17.02 -12.17 6.02
N ASN A 14 -17.85 -11.33 5.41
CA ASN A 14 -17.39 -10.04 4.88
C ASN A 14 -17.01 -9.07 6.00
N VAL A 15 -17.78 -9.02 7.09
CA VAL A 15 -17.43 -8.24 8.29
C VAL A 15 -16.06 -8.67 8.83
N GLY A 16 -15.80 -9.97 8.90
CA GLY A 16 -14.49 -10.50 9.28
C GLY A 16 -13.36 -10.07 8.34
N THR A 17 -13.60 -10.13 7.02
CA THR A 17 -12.62 -9.73 6.00
C THR A 17 -12.31 -8.22 6.05
N ILE A 18 -13.32 -7.40 6.29
CA ILE A 18 -13.18 -5.95 6.49
C ILE A 18 -12.37 -5.69 7.76
N ALA A 19 -12.72 -6.31 8.90
CA ALA A 19 -11.98 -6.17 10.15
C ALA A 19 -10.51 -6.55 9.99
N ARG A 20 -10.21 -7.63 9.25
CA ARG A 20 -8.84 -8.02 8.92
C ARG A 20 -8.12 -6.93 8.11
N SER A 21 -8.79 -6.34 7.12
CA SER A 21 -8.24 -5.28 6.29
C SER A 21 -7.98 -4.00 7.09
N MET A 22 -8.89 -3.64 7.99
CA MET A 22 -8.71 -2.53 8.93
C MET A 22 -7.42 -2.70 9.73
N LYS A 23 -7.21 -3.90 10.31
CA LYS A 23 -5.99 -4.18 11.08
C LYS A 23 -4.71 -4.12 10.23
N ASN A 24 -4.76 -4.57 8.98
CA ASN A 24 -3.61 -4.45 8.07
C ASN A 24 -3.23 -2.99 7.78
N PHE A 25 -4.20 -2.07 7.81
CA PHE A 25 -4.01 -0.68 7.41
C PHE A 25 -4.21 0.30 8.56
N GLY A 26 -4.01 -0.13 9.81
CA GLY A 26 -3.94 0.76 10.97
C GLY A 26 -5.28 1.33 11.46
N LEU A 27 -6.41 0.77 11.03
CA LEU A 27 -7.73 1.16 11.54
C LEU A 27 -8.21 0.18 12.60
N SER A 28 -8.88 0.71 13.63
CA SER A 28 -9.35 -0.09 14.77
C SER A 28 -10.83 0.05 15.08
N GLU A 29 -11.48 1.13 14.63
CA GLU A 29 -12.88 1.41 14.96
C GLU A 29 -13.83 0.90 13.88
N LEU A 30 -14.56 -0.16 14.21
CA LEU A 30 -15.59 -0.77 13.36
C LEU A 30 -16.98 -0.38 13.88
N LEU A 31 -17.77 0.23 13.00
CA LEU A 31 -19.16 0.62 13.22
C LEU A 31 -20.06 -0.28 12.37
N LEU A 32 -21.12 -0.79 12.95
CA LEU A 32 -22.05 -1.71 12.29
C LEU A 32 -23.45 -1.14 12.36
N VAL A 33 -24.11 -1.02 11.21
CA VAL A 33 -25.53 -0.65 11.13
C VAL A 33 -26.28 -1.88 10.67
N ASP A 34 -27.26 -2.31 11.47
CA ASP A 34 -28.05 -3.53 11.23
C ASP A 34 -27.19 -4.77 10.88
N PRO A 35 -26.17 -5.13 11.69
CA PRO A 35 -25.30 -6.25 11.37
C PRO A 35 -26.01 -7.61 11.48
N PRO A 36 -25.48 -8.64 10.80
CA PRO A 36 -25.85 -10.01 11.07
C PRO A 36 -25.32 -10.43 12.45
N GLU A 37 -25.82 -11.53 13.01
CA GLU A 37 -25.28 -12.07 14.25
C GLU A 37 -23.80 -12.46 14.08
N LEU A 38 -22.94 -11.94 14.97
CA LEU A 38 -21.49 -12.17 14.95
C LEU A 38 -21.07 -13.12 16.07
N ASP A 39 -21.22 -14.42 15.84
CA ASP A 39 -20.74 -15.46 16.75
C ASP A 39 -19.20 -15.49 16.82
N PRO A 40 -18.58 -15.43 18.02
CA PRO A 40 -17.13 -15.62 18.23
C PRO A 40 -16.54 -16.91 17.63
N ASP A 41 -17.35 -17.95 17.49
CA ASP A 41 -16.98 -19.22 16.84
C ASP A 41 -17.44 -19.30 15.36
N GLY A 42 -18.01 -18.20 14.85
CA GLY A 42 -18.56 -18.09 13.50
C GLY A 42 -17.60 -17.56 12.44
N GLU A 43 -18.12 -17.36 11.22
CA GLU A 43 -17.34 -17.01 10.03
C GLU A 43 -16.59 -15.67 10.16
N ALA A 44 -17.20 -14.65 10.76
CA ALA A 44 -16.58 -13.34 10.94
C ALA A 44 -15.24 -13.46 11.70
N TYR A 45 -15.27 -14.15 12.85
CA TYR A 45 -14.09 -14.40 13.68
C TYR A 45 -13.09 -15.35 13.02
N GLY A 46 -13.57 -16.29 12.20
CA GLY A 46 -12.74 -17.16 11.38
C GLY A 46 -11.94 -16.41 10.29
N PHE A 47 -12.54 -15.40 9.66
CA PHE A 47 -11.92 -14.64 8.57
C PHE A 47 -11.13 -13.40 9.02
N ALA A 48 -11.37 -12.92 10.24
CA ALA A 48 -10.75 -11.72 10.80
C ALA A 48 -9.23 -11.82 11.08
N GLY A 49 -8.65 -13.02 11.12
CA GLY A 49 -7.26 -13.19 11.54
C GLY A 49 -7.06 -12.63 12.95
N GLN A 50 -6.05 -11.77 13.16
CA GLN A 50 -5.81 -11.12 14.45
C GLN A 50 -6.83 -10.04 14.82
N ALA A 51 -7.66 -9.57 13.88
CA ALA A 51 -8.69 -8.56 14.16
C ALA A 51 -9.83 -9.12 15.04
N ARG A 52 -9.88 -10.44 15.22
CA ARG A 52 -10.77 -11.13 16.16
C ARG A 52 -10.50 -10.79 17.63
N GLU A 53 -9.31 -10.29 17.95
CA GLU A 53 -8.86 -10.05 19.33
C GLU A 53 -9.23 -8.65 19.82
N ASP A 54 -9.38 -7.69 18.91
CA ASP A 54 -9.47 -6.27 19.23
C ASP A 54 -10.40 -5.45 18.33
N ILE A 55 -10.66 -5.82 17.07
CA ILE A 55 -11.59 -5.05 16.22
C ILE A 55 -13.01 -5.60 16.36
N LEU A 56 -13.21 -6.90 16.11
CA LEU A 56 -14.56 -7.50 16.20
C LEU A 56 -15.16 -7.42 17.61
N PRO A 57 -14.42 -7.68 18.71
CA PRO A 57 -14.98 -7.58 20.06
C PRO A 57 -15.32 -6.15 20.48
N ASN A 58 -14.68 -5.16 19.86
CA ASN A 58 -14.90 -3.73 20.14
C ASN A 58 -15.77 -3.06 19.07
N ALA A 59 -16.33 -3.82 18.12
CA ALA A 59 -17.23 -3.28 17.11
C ALA A 59 -18.48 -2.71 17.78
N ARG A 60 -18.91 -1.52 17.34
CA ARG A 60 -20.08 -0.84 17.90
C ARG A 60 -21.23 -0.92 16.93
N GLU A 61 -22.35 -1.46 17.41
CA GLU A 61 -23.62 -1.36 16.70
C GLU A 61 -24.19 0.06 16.90
N VAL A 62 -24.49 0.73 15.78
CA VAL A 62 -24.97 2.11 15.74
C VAL A 62 -26.09 2.23 14.71
N SER A 63 -26.93 3.26 14.83
CA SER A 63 -27.92 3.56 13.79
C SER A 63 -27.26 4.29 12.61
N PHE A 64 -27.90 4.23 11.44
CA PHE A 64 -27.47 5.03 10.29
C PHE A 64 -27.50 6.54 10.61
N ASP A 65 -28.53 7.00 11.33
CA ASP A 65 -28.65 8.40 11.74
C ASP A 65 -27.47 8.83 12.63
N TYR A 66 -27.00 7.95 13.53
CA TYR A 66 -25.84 8.23 14.35
C TYR A 66 -24.57 8.44 13.51
N LEU A 67 -24.37 7.67 12.42
CA LEU A 67 -23.25 7.88 11.51
C LEU A 67 -23.28 9.28 10.90
N VAL A 68 -24.43 9.64 10.31
CA VAL A 68 -24.63 10.93 9.61
C VAL A 68 -24.50 12.12 10.56
N GLU A 69 -24.91 11.98 11.82
CA GLU A 69 -24.87 13.07 12.80
C GLU A 69 -23.50 13.28 13.46
N ASN A 70 -22.64 12.26 13.50
CA ASN A 70 -21.41 12.27 14.31
C ASN A 70 -20.12 12.17 13.49
N TYR A 71 -20.20 11.84 12.20
CA TYR A 71 -19.03 11.64 11.35
C TYR A 71 -19.13 12.45 10.07
N HIS A 72 -17.98 12.86 9.54
CA HIS A 72 -17.82 13.15 8.12
C HIS A 72 -17.87 11.83 7.35
N THR A 73 -18.87 11.65 6.50
CA THR A 73 -19.19 10.34 5.94
C THR A 73 -18.76 10.20 4.48
N VAL A 74 -18.12 9.07 4.16
CA VAL A 74 -17.69 8.75 2.80
C VAL A 74 -18.36 7.46 2.35
N ALA A 75 -19.28 7.56 1.41
CA ALA A 75 -19.99 6.44 0.84
C ALA A 75 -19.16 5.71 -0.22
N CYS A 76 -18.87 4.42 -0.03
CA CYS A 76 -18.20 3.59 -1.03
C CYS A 76 -19.21 2.88 -1.92
N THR A 77 -19.13 3.11 -3.25
CA THR A 77 -20.04 2.48 -4.21
C THR A 77 -19.37 2.08 -5.53
N ALA A 78 -19.79 0.93 -6.07
CA ALA A 78 -19.31 0.44 -7.37
C ALA A 78 -19.96 1.14 -8.56
N THR A 79 -21.15 1.72 -8.37
CA THR A 79 -21.90 2.41 -9.44
C THR A 79 -21.73 3.90 -9.28
N THR A 80 -21.02 4.51 -10.22
CA THR A 80 -21.06 5.96 -10.47
C THR A 80 -22.08 6.25 -11.56
N ASN A 81 -22.51 7.51 -11.71
CA ASN A 81 -23.60 7.84 -12.62
C ASN A 81 -23.38 7.36 -14.07
N GLU A 82 -24.46 6.90 -14.70
CA GLU A 82 -24.52 6.61 -16.14
C GLU A 82 -24.88 7.86 -16.97
N ASP A 83 -25.41 8.92 -16.35
CA ASP A 83 -25.96 10.12 -16.98
C ASP A 83 -25.74 11.38 -16.10
N ASP A 84 -25.38 12.52 -16.71
CA ASP A 84 -25.11 13.83 -16.07
C ASP A 84 -26.32 14.42 -15.32
N SER A 85 -27.50 13.81 -15.44
CA SER A 85 -28.74 14.24 -14.77
C SER A 85 -28.94 13.65 -13.36
N SER A 86 -28.31 12.52 -13.03
CA SER A 86 -28.36 11.93 -11.69
C SER A 86 -27.27 12.55 -10.82
N HIS A 87 -27.61 13.24 -9.74
CA HIS A 87 -26.60 13.92 -8.90
C HIS A 87 -26.22 13.12 -7.65
N VAL A 88 -26.98 12.07 -7.33
CA VAL A 88 -26.85 11.33 -6.05
C VAL A 88 -25.49 10.64 -5.89
N ARG A 89 -24.84 10.26 -6.99
CA ARG A 89 -23.56 9.52 -6.99
C ARG A 89 -22.40 10.35 -7.55
N TYR A 90 -22.53 11.68 -7.55
CA TYR A 90 -21.55 12.61 -8.10
C TYR A 90 -21.39 13.87 -7.25
N PRO A 91 -20.18 14.45 -7.15
CA PRO A 91 -18.92 13.94 -7.69
C PRO A 91 -18.39 12.76 -6.90
N ALA A 92 -17.94 11.71 -7.61
CA ALA A 92 -17.24 10.59 -7.00
C ALA A 92 -15.73 10.80 -7.09
N LYS A 93 -15.03 10.48 -6.00
CA LYS A 93 -13.57 10.43 -5.94
C LYS A 93 -13.08 9.00 -6.05
N THR A 94 -11.94 8.80 -6.67
CA THR A 94 -11.21 7.53 -6.54
C THR A 94 -10.64 7.41 -5.12
N PRO A 95 -10.31 6.19 -4.63
CA PRO A 95 -9.73 6.04 -3.29
C PRO A 95 -8.43 6.82 -3.08
N ARG A 96 -7.66 7.05 -4.16
CA ARG A 96 -6.46 7.89 -4.13
C ARG A 96 -6.78 9.36 -3.93
N GLU A 97 -7.71 9.90 -4.72
CA GLU A 97 -8.15 11.30 -4.57
C GLU A 97 -8.85 11.52 -3.23
N LEU A 98 -9.52 10.50 -2.71
CA LEU A 98 -10.12 10.52 -1.38
C LEU A 98 -9.03 10.71 -0.30
N ALA A 99 -7.92 9.96 -0.38
CA ALA A 99 -6.82 10.09 0.58
C ALA A 99 -6.27 11.52 0.62
N ASP A 100 -6.05 12.14 -0.54
CA ASP A 100 -5.62 13.54 -0.61
C ASP A 100 -6.66 14.48 0.02
N SER A 101 -7.95 14.24 -0.23
CA SER A 101 -9.00 15.12 0.28
C SER A 101 -9.28 14.99 1.76
N LEU A 102 -9.06 13.82 2.35
CA LEU A 102 -9.24 13.58 3.78
C LEU A 102 -8.05 14.07 4.61
N ALA A 103 -6.91 14.36 3.99
CA ALA A 103 -5.70 14.79 4.69
C ALA A 103 -5.89 16.07 5.53
N ASP A 104 -6.75 16.98 5.06
CA ASP A 104 -7.05 18.26 5.69
C ASP A 104 -8.39 18.27 6.47
N VAL A 105 -9.09 17.13 6.56
CA VAL A 105 -10.39 17.05 7.24
C VAL A 105 -10.20 16.92 8.75
N GLU A 106 -10.48 18.01 9.47
CA GLU A 106 -10.45 18.05 10.94
C GLU A 106 -11.77 17.55 11.57
N ALA A 107 -12.22 16.36 11.17
CA ALA A 107 -13.41 15.70 11.71
C ALA A 107 -13.20 14.19 11.85
N ASP A 108 -14.00 13.54 12.71
CA ASP A 108 -14.06 12.09 12.71
C ASP A 108 -14.74 11.61 11.44
N THR A 109 -14.06 10.77 10.67
CA THR A 109 -14.47 10.34 9.34
C THR A 109 -14.90 8.88 9.37
N ALA A 110 -16.05 8.56 8.80
CA ALA A 110 -16.53 7.19 8.62
C ALA A 110 -16.51 6.80 7.14
N ILE A 111 -15.73 5.77 6.80
CA ILE A 111 -15.76 5.13 5.48
C ILE A 111 -16.90 4.10 5.49
N VAL A 112 -17.96 4.38 4.74
CA VAL A 112 -19.22 3.64 4.78
C VAL A 112 -19.30 2.67 3.61
N PHE A 113 -19.39 1.37 3.92
CA PHE A 113 -19.62 0.31 2.95
C PHE A 113 -21.05 -0.24 3.11
N GLY A 114 -21.76 -0.43 2.00
CA GLY A 114 -23.12 -0.97 2.00
C GLY A 114 -23.20 -2.48 1.80
N ARG A 115 -24.43 -2.95 1.62
CA ARG A 115 -24.82 -4.36 1.36
C ARG A 115 -24.07 -4.97 0.18
N GLU A 116 -23.77 -6.26 0.23
CA GLU A 116 -23.03 -6.98 -0.82
C GLU A 116 -23.67 -6.90 -2.21
N ARG A 117 -25.00 -7.03 -2.26
CA ARG A 117 -25.71 -7.18 -3.55
C ARG A 117 -26.17 -5.86 -4.13
N VAL A 118 -26.61 -4.94 -3.27
CA VAL A 118 -27.27 -3.69 -3.67
C VAL A 118 -26.50 -2.45 -3.25
N GLY A 119 -25.45 -2.59 -2.44
CA GLY A 119 -24.69 -1.47 -1.89
C GLY A 119 -25.53 -0.60 -0.95
N LEU A 120 -25.18 0.69 -0.95
CA LEU A 120 -25.99 1.73 -0.32
C LEU A 120 -27.14 2.13 -1.25
N THR A 121 -28.32 2.27 -0.67
CA THR A 121 -29.52 2.78 -1.33
C THR A 121 -29.34 4.25 -1.70
N ASN A 122 -30.13 4.76 -2.64
CA ASN A 122 -30.05 6.18 -2.99
C ASN A 122 -30.41 7.08 -1.79
N ASP A 123 -31.40 6.69 -0.98
CA ASP A 123 -31.81 7.43 0.22
C ASP A 123 -30.67 7.49 1.27
N GLU A 124 -29.87 6.43 1.40
CA GLU A 124 -28.66 6.44 2.24
C GLU A 124 -27.58 7.32 1.62
N LEU A 125 -27.32 7.20 0.32
CA LEU A 125 -26.29 7.99 -0.38
C LEU A 125 -26.55 9.49 -0.34
N GLU A 126 -27.81 9.91 -0.48
CA GLU A 126 -28.22 11.33 -0.41
C GLU A 126 -27.92 11.98 0.95
N ARG A 127 -27.67 11.17 1.98
CA ARG A 127 -27.42 11.62 3.35
C ARG A 127 -25.94 11.61 3.73
N LEU A 128 -25.05 11.10 2.87
CA LEU A 128 -23.62 11.01 3.14
C LEU A 128 -22.86 12.14 2.43
N ASP A 129 -21.75 12.58 3.00
CA ASP A 129 -21.07 13.82 2.60
C ASP A 129 -20.27 13.69 1.30
N GLU A 130 -19.61 12.54 1.12
CA GLU A 130 -18.75 12.28 -0.04
C GLU A 130 -19.00 10.92 -0.66
N ILE A 131 -18.73 10.80 -1.97
CA ILE A 131 -18.81 9.54 -2.70
C ILE A 131 -17.41 9.08 -3.10
N CYS A 132 -17.09 7.83 -2.80
CA CYS A 132 -15.90 7.12 -3.24
C CYS A 132 -16.28 5.97 -4.17
N SER A 133 -15.58 5.85 -5.29
CA SER A 133 -15.75 4.73 -6.21
C SER A 133 -14.42 4.20 -6.72
N ILE A 134 -14.27 2.87 -6.69
CA ILE A 134 -13.08 2.18 -7.15
C ILE A 134 -13.17 2.04 -8.67
N PRO A 135 -12.19 2.56 -9.45
CA PRO A 135 -12.14 2.31 -10.89
C PRO A 135 -11.96 0.81 -11.16
N ALA A 136 -12.95 0.20 -11.81
CA ALA A 136 -13.00 -1.21 -12.15
C ALA A 136 -13.30 -1.41 -13.65
N SER A 137 -13.34 -2.66 -14.10
CA SER A 137 -13.69 -2.98 -15.49
C SER A 137 -15.09 -2.50 -15.82
N ALA A 138 -15.27 -1.81 -16.95
CA ALA A 138 -16.59 -1.40 -17.43
C ALA A 138 -17.54 -2.59 -17.65
N ASP A 139 -16.99 -3.76 -18.01
CA ASP A 139 -17.79 -4.98 -18.25
C ASP A 139 -18.24 -5.66 -16.94
N TYR A 140 -17.52 -5.43 -15.83
CA TYR A 140 -17.82 -6.04 -14.55
C TYR A 140 -17.24 -5.17 -13.41
N PRO A 141 -17.92 -4.07 -13.06
CA PRO A 141 -17.39 -3.08 -12.12
C PRO A 141 -17.66 -3.44 -10.65
N VAL A 142 -18.44 -4.50 -10.38
CA VAL A 142 -18.86 -4.87 -9.02
C VAL A 142 -17.79 -5.71 -8.34
N LEU A 143 -17.29 -5.24 -7.21
CA LEU A 143 -16.33 -5.96 -6.35
C LEU A 143 -17.03 -6.65 -5.19
N ASN A 144 -16.42 -7.70 -4.65
CA ASN A 144 -16.80 -8.21 -3.33
C ASN A 144 -16.56 -7.13 -2.27
N LEU A 145 -17.46 -7.06 -1.28
CA LEU A 145 -17.46 -6.05 -0.22
C LEU A 145 -16.13 -5.98 0.54
N GLY A 146 -15.60 -7.13 0.97
CA GLY A 146 -14.30 -7.19 1.65
C GLY A 146 -13.15 -6.71 0.77
N GLN A 147 -13.16 -7.06 -0.53
CA GLN A 147 -12.15 -6.59 -1.49
C GLN A 147 -12.22 -5.08 -1.72
N ALA A 148 -13.42 -4.53 -1.86
CA ALA A 148 -13.63 -3.09 -2.00
C ALA A 148 -13.07 -2.35 -0.77
N ALA A 149 -13.38 -2.84 0.43
CA ALA A 149 -12.81 -2.31 1.66
C ALA A 149 -11.28 -2.41 1.68
N THR A 150 -10.70 -3.56 1.34
CA THR A 150 -9.23 -3.70 1.28
C THR A 150 -8.57 -2.64 0.39
N ILE A 151 -9.13 -2.36 -0.80
CA ILE A 151 -8.57 -1.38 -1.74
C ILE A 151 -8.65 0.04 -1.17
N VAL A 152 -9.82 0.44 -0.66
CA VAL A 152 -10.02 1.78 -0.09
C VAL A 152 -9.10 1.99 1.10
N LEU A 153 -9.09 1.04 2.05
CA LEU A 153 -8.28 1.15 3.25
C LEU A 153 -6.77 1.11 2.94
N TYR A 154 -6.35 0.38 1.90
CA TYR A 154 -4.97 0.44 1.42
C TYR A 154 -4.57 1.82 0.91
N GLU A 155 -5.42 2.48 0.11
CA GLU A 155 -5.10 3.82 -0.41
C GLU A 155 -5.13 4.88 0.71
N LEU A 156 -5.90 4.67 1.78
CA LEU A 156 -5.90 5.52 2.97
C LEU A 156 -4.71 5.27 3.94
N ARG A 157 -3.84 4.29 3.67
CA ARG A 157 -2.78 3.87 4.61
C ARG A 157 -1.84 4.99 5.05
N GLU A 158 -1.61 6.01 4.22
CA GLU A 158 -0.73 7.13 4.57
C GLU A 158 -1.33 8.01 5.68
N LEU A 159 -2.65 7.96 5.86
CA LEU A 159 -3.37 8.67 6.92
C LEU A 159 -3.52 7.83 8.20
N THR A 160 -3.41 6.50 8.10
CA THR A 160 -3.79 5.58 9.18
C THR A 160 -2.65 4.71 9.71
N VAL A 161 -1.61 4.47 8.91
CA VAL A 161 -0.44 3.66 9.28
C VAL A 161 0.72 4.58 9.62
N GLU A 162 1.05 4.70 10.91
CA GLU A 162 2.22 5.47 11.35
C GLU A 162 3.54 4.82 10.93
N ARG A 163 3.59 3.48 10.93
CA ARG A 163 4.75 2.66 10.57
C ARG A 163 4.30 1.35 9.95
N ASP A 164 4.88 1.01 8.80
CA ASP A 164 4.66 -0.29 8.16
C ASP A 164 5.75 -1.32 8.53
N GLN A 165 5.63 -2.54 7.99
CA GLN A 165 6.57 -3.63 8.22
C GLN A 165 7.92 -3.44 7.51
N HIS A 166 8.07 -2.43 6.66
CA HIS A 166 9.28 -2.20 5.89
C HIS A 166 10.27 -1.35 6.71
N PRO A 167 11.57 -1.65 6.64
CA PRO A 167 12.57 -0.74 7.20
C PRO A 167 12.52 0.61 6.48
N GLU A 168 12.58 1.71 7.23
CA GLU A 168 12.56 3.09 6.68
C GLU A 168 13.74 3.32 5.67
N ASP A 169 14.86 2.61 5.83
CA ASP A 169 16.12 2.84 5.09
C ASP A 169 16.70 1.59 4.41
N ILE A 170 15.91 0.84 3.63
CA ILE A 170 16.40 -0.40 2.97
C ILE A 170 17.52 -0.11 1.95
N HIS A 171 17.52 1.07 1.33
CA HIS A 171 18.40 1.38 0.21
C HIS A 171 19.06 2.77 0.30
N VAL A 172 19.86 2.97 1.34
CA VAL A 172 20.73 4.15 1.45
C VAL A 172 21.92 3.97 0.51
N ARG A 173 21.97 4.80 -0.54
CA ARG A 173 23.10 4.83 -1.48
C ARG A 173 24.41 5.09 -0.73
N ALA A 174 25.47 4.39 -1.12
CA ALA A 174 26.82 4.63 -0.65
C ALA A 174 27.23 6.10 -0.88
N ASP A 175 28.06 6.63 0.03
CA ASP A 175 28.71 7.91 -0.20
C ASP A 175 29.56 7.88 -1.49
N GLU A 176 29.81 9.07 -2.04
CA GLU A 176 30.49 9.18 -3.34
C GLU A 176 31.92 8.64 -3.28
N ALA A 177 32.59 8.71 -2.12
CA ALA A 177 33.94 8.17 -1.96
C ALA A 177 33.96 6.63 -2.08
N ALA A 178 32.94 5.95 -1.54
CA ALA A 178 32.79 4.51 -1.68
C ALA A 178 32.44 4.10 -3.12
N VAL A 179 31.62 4.90 -3.83
CA VAL A 179 31.28 4.69 -5.25
C VAL A 179 32.50 4.91 -6.15
N GLU A 180 33.24 6.00 -5.97
CA GLU A 180 34.47 6.26 -6.71
C GLU A 180 35.52 5.19 -6.46
N GLY A 181 35.70 4.77 -5.20
CA GLY A 181 36.59 3.66 -4.86
C GLY A 181 36.21 2.32 -5.51
N LEU A 182 34.94 2.12 -5.88
CA LEU A 182 34.52 0.96 -6.68
C LEU A 182 34.94 1.10 -8.15
N HIS A 183 34.87 2.30 -8.72
CA HIS A 183 35.36 2.58 -10.08
C HIS A 183 36.87 2.41 -10.20
N GLU A 184 37.61 2.87 -9.21
CA GLU A 184 39.07 2.71 -9.13
C GLU A 184 39.45 1.22 -9.04
N GLU A 185 38.82 0.46 -8.15
CA GLU A 185 39.13 -0.96 -7.99
C GLU A 185 38.79 -1.76 -9.26
N PHE A 186 37.70 -1.41 -9.95
CA PHE A 186 37.37 -2.00 -11.25
C PHE A 186 38.40 -1.64 -12.33
N ALA A 187 38.89 -0.40 -12.32
CA ALA A 187 39.95 0.04 -13.24
C ALA A 187 41.24 -0.76 -13.03
N THR A 188 41.68 -0.93 -11.78
CA THR A 188 42.82 -1.77 -11.40
C THR A 188 42.62 -3.22 -11.81
N PHE A 189 41.41 -3.76 -11.63
CA PHE A 189 41.08 -5.11 -12.06
C PHE A 189 41.23 -5.28 -13.58
N LEU A 190 40.72 -4.34 -14.38
CA LEU A 190 40.91 -4.38 -15.84
C LEU A 190 42.39 -4.33 -16.25
N ASP A 191 43.20 -3.58 -15.52
CA ASP A 191 44.64 -3.52 -15.75
C ASP A 191 45.32 -4.84 -15.39
N SER A 192 44.92 -5.47 -14.27
CA SER A 192 45.50 -6.75 -13.81
C SER A 192 45.21 -7.95 -14.70
N ILE A 193 44.19 -7.91 -15.56
CA ILE A 193 43.83 -9.01 -16.47
C ILE A 193 44.31 -8.74 -17.91
N ASP A 194 45.20 -7.77 -18.10
CA ASP A 194 45.66 -7.30 -19.40
C ASP A 194 44.52 -7.00 -20.39
N HIS A 195 43.42 -6.40 -19.90
CA HIS A 195 42.29 -6.06 -20.77
C HIS A 195 42.77 -5.13 -21.89
N PRO A 196 42.33 -5.27 -23.16
CA PRO A 196 42.85 -4.46 -24.26
C PRO A 196 42.71 -2.95 -24.02
N GLU A 197 43.82 -2.21 -24.14
CA GLU A 197 43.92 -0.80 -23.75
C GLU A 197 42.93 0.08 -24.52
N GLU A 198 42.72 -0.20 -25.81
CA GLU A 198 41.77 0.52 -26.66
C GLU A 198 40.30 0.34 -26.23
N LYS A 199 40.00 -0.70 -25.44
CA LYS A 199 38.65 -1.02 -24.93
C LYS A 199 38.43 -0.56 -23.48
N ARG A 200 39.50 -0.38 -22.69
CA ARG A 200 39.41 -0.03 -21.25
C ARG A 200 38.54 1.18 -21.01
N HIS A 201 38.73 2.26 -21.79
CA HIS A 201 37.96 3.48 -21.63
C HIS A 201 36.44 3.25 -21.82
N ARG A 202 36.04 2.46 -22.83
CA ARG A 202 34.63 2.12 -23.08
C ARG A 202 34.04 1.31 -21.92
N VAL A 203 34.76 0.28 -21.47
CA VAL A 203 34.29 -0.62 -20.40
C VAL A 203 34.16 0.12 -19.07
N ARG A 204 35.16 0.94 -18.69
CA ARG A 204 35.11 1.80 -17.49
C ARG A 204 33.91 2.75 -17.51
N ARG A 205 33.64 3.40 -18.66
CA ARG A 205 32.48 4.29 -18.83
C ARG A 205 31.16 3.53 -18.69
N LEU A 206 31.04 2.34 -19.28
CA LEU A 206 29.82 1.52 -19.17
C LEU A 206 29.59 1.05 -17.73
N PHE A 207 30.65 0.61 -17.05
CA PHE A 207 30.59 0.24 -15.63
C PHE A 207 30.16 1.42 -14.76
N ARG A 208 30.74 2.61 -14.97
CA ARG A 208 30.34 3.84 -14.28
C ARG A 208 28.86 4.16 -14.45
N ARG A 209 28.34 4.07 -15.68
CA ARG A 209 26.91 4.31 -15.95
C ARG A 209 26.01 3.23 -15.32
N LEU A 210 26.45 1.99 -15.30
CA LEU A 210 25.73 0.88 -14.67
C LEU A 210 25.60 1.09 -13.16
N VAL A 211 26.72 1.35 -12.47
CA VAL A 211 26.75 1.63 -11.03
C VAL A 211 25.99 2.90 -10.71
N GLY A 212 26.15 3.95 -11.52
CA GLY A 212 25.51 5.26 -11.32
C GLY A 212 23.99 5.16 -11.20
N ARG A 213 23.34 4.42 -12.12
CA ARG A 213 21.89 4.21 -12.10
C ARG A 213 21.41 3.10 -11.15
N ALA A 214 22.32 2.29 -10.61
CA ALA A 214 21.99 1.23 -9.67
C ALA A 214 21.90 1.69 -8.21
N HIS A 215 22.40 2.90 -7.89
CA HIS A 215 22.39 3.47 -6.54
C HIS A 215 22.90 2.51 -5.44
N PRO A 216 24.08 1.87 -5.62
CA PRO A 216 24.52 0.82 -4.72
C PRO A 216 24.63 1.32 -3.28
N THR A 217 24.22 0.49 -2.34
CA THR A 217 24.45 0.68 -0.91
C THR A 217 25.94 0.59 -0.57
N GLY A 218 26.32 1.12 0.60
CA GLY A 218 27.70 0.99 1.09
C GLY A 218 28.18 -0.46 1.18
N ARG A 219 27.30 -1.39 1.53
CA ARG A 219 27.61 -2.83 1.59
C ARG A 219 27.87 -3.43 0.21
N GLU A 220 27.07 -3.07 -0.79
CA GLU A 220 27.25 -3.53 -2.17
C GLU A 220 28.56 -3.00 -2.75
N ALA A 221 28.82 -1.69 -2.59
CA ALA A 221 30.07 -1.07 -3.05
C ALA A 221 31.30 -1.73 -2.40
N LYS A 222 31.29 -1.92 -1.07
CA LYS A 222 32.36 -2.59 -0.32
C LYS A 222 32.57 -4.04 -0.77
N THR A 223 31.49 -4.78 -0.98
CA THR A 223 31.54 -6.18 -1.42
C THR A 223 32.17 -6.30 -2.80
N LEU A 224 31.70 -5.50 -3.76
CA LEU A 224 32.22 -5.52 -5.14
C LEU A 224 33.68 -5.08 -5.21
N ARG A 225 34.07 -4.03 -4.45
CA ARG A 225 35.49 -3.65 -4.29
C ARG A 225 36.32 -4.83 -3.79
N GLY A 226 35.85 -5.54 -2.77
CA GLY A 226 36.54 -6.73 -2.25
C GLY A 226 36.66 -7.87 -3.26
N VAL A 227 35.73 -8.00 -4.21
CA VAL A 227 35.83 -8.98 -5.32
C VAL A 227 36.91 -8.57 -6.30
N PHE A 228 36.89 -7.34 -6.80
CA PHE A 228 37.89 -6.84 -7.75
C PHE A 228 39.30 -6.86 -7.16
N ARG A 229 39.46 -6.48 -5.90
CA ARG A 229 40.75 -6.55 -5.19
C ARG A 229 41.32 -7.96 -5.13
N ARG A 230 40.49 -8.92 -4.73
CA ARG A 230 40.90 -10.34 -4.63
C ARG A 230 41.20 -10.94 -5.99
N ALA A 231 40.43 -10.59 -7.01
CA ALA A 231 40.68 -11.03 -8.37
C ALA A 231 42.03 -10.50 -8.87
N SER A 232 42.27 -9.19 -8.73
CA SER A 232 43.54 -8.56 -9.13
C SER A 232 44.74 -9.18 -8.42
N GLY A 233 44.64 -9.40 -7.10
CA GLY A 233 45.72 -10.01 -6.33
C GLY A 233 45.97 -11.49 -6.63
N ARG A 234 45.02 -12.22 -7.21
CA ARG A 234 45.24 -13.61 -7.68
C ARG A 234 45.99 -13.65 -9.01
N VAL A 235 45.63 -12.76 -9.93
CA VAL A 235 46.29 -12.70 -11.25
C VAL A 235 47.77 -12.34 -11.07
N GLN A 236 48.06 -11.32 -10.27
CA GLN A 236 49.44 -10.93 -9.97
C GLN A 236 50.26 -12.04 -9.31
N ARG A 237 49.66 -12.90 -8.48
CA ARG A 237 50.39 -14.02 -7.87
C ARG A 237 50.72 -15.11 -8.90
N ALA A 238 49.77 -15.43 -9.77
CA ALA A 238 49.98 -16.40 -10.83
C ALA A 238 51.13 -15.97 -11.75
N GLU A 239 51.23 -14.68 -12.09
CA GLU A 239 52.30 -14.13 -12.91
C GLU A 239 53.68 -14.12 -12.24
N ASN A 240 53.73 -14.14 -10.90
CA ASN A 240 55.00 -14.16 -10.14
C ASN A 240 55.49 -15.58 -9.82
N ASP A 241 54.62 -16.58 -9.95
CA ASP A 241 54.94 -18.00 -9.72
C ASP A 241 55.36 -18.73 -11.02
N ASP A 242 55.23 -18.07 -12.19
CA ASP A 242 55.73 -18.48 -13.52
C ASP A 242 57.09 -17.83 -13.87
#